data_AF-A0A975FAS2-F1
#
_entry.id   AF-A0A975FAS2-F1
#
_cell.length_a   1.000
_cell.length_b   1.000
_cell.length_c   1.000
_cell.angle_alpha   90.00
_cell.angle_beta   90.00
_cell.angle_gamma   90.00
#
_symmetry.space_group_name_H-M   'P 1'
#
loop_
_entity.id
_entity.type
_entity.pdbx_description
1 polymer ?
#
loop_
_entity_poly.entity_id
_entity_poly.type
_entity_poly.pdbx_seq_one_letter_code
_entity_poly.pdbx_strand_id
1 'polypeptide(L)' 'MKKRMLARDLGGQSRKPQVLLDGLIIYGQELGDLGKQLERLLRRRGVRSSMDPAFVSRYH' A
#
# COMPACT_ATOMS: atom_id res chain seq x y z
N MET A 1 -2.03 -18.33 18.44
CA MET A 1 -1.98 -17.61 17.15
C MET A 1 -2.36 -16.14 17.36
N LYS A 2 -1.37 -15.24 17.51
CA LYS A 2 -1.60 -13.81 17.80
C LYS A 2 -1.47 -12.98 16.52
N LYS A 3 -2.58 -12.68 15.84
CA LYS A 3 -2.68 -11.71 14.73
C LYS A 3 -3.56 -10.52 15.12
N ARG A 4 -3.27 -9.84 16.23
CA ARG A 4 -4.03 -8.65 16.66
C ARG A 4 -3.10 -7.60 17.27
N MET A 5 -2.17 -7.06 16.47
CA MET A 5 -1.31 -5.96 16.92
C MET A 5 -0.64 -5.25 15.73
N LEU A 6 -1.41 -4.74 14.76
CA LEU A 6 -0.89 -3.83 13.73
C LEU A 6 -1.90 -2.74 13.33
N ALA A 7 -2.81 -2.37 14.23
CA ALA A 7 -3.88 -1.40 13.94
C ALA A 7 -3.81 -0.10 14.77
N ARG A 8 -2.71 0.15 15.51
CA ARG A 8 -2.71 1.22 16.53
C ARG A 8 -1.63 2.31 16.45
N ASP A 9 -0.73 2.31 15.48
CA ASP A 9 0.34 3.33 15.42
C ASP A 9 0.68 3.84 13.99
N LEU A 10 -0.34 4.20 13.21
CA LEU A 10 -0.15 4.98 11.97
C LEU A 10 -1.02 6.25 11.96
N GLY A 11 -1.01 6.95 13.11
CA GLY A 11 -1.60 8.28 13.24
C GLY A 11 -0.78 9.30 12.45
N GLY A 12 -1.25 9.67 11.25
CA GLY A 12 -0.74 10.82 10.52
C GLY A 12 -0.95 10.75 9.01
N GLN A 13 -2.20 10.75 8.54
CA GLN A 13 -2.56 10.79 7.11
C GLN A 13 -2.03 9.61 6.27
N SER A 14 -2.51 8.40 6.51
CA SER A 14 -2.56 7.41 5.41
C SER A 14 -3.44 8.00 4.31
N ARG A 15 -2.80 8.62 3.30
CA ARG A 15 -3.49 9.15 2.13
C ARG A 15 -4.23 7.95 1.53
N LYS A 16 -5.57 8.00 1.47
CA LYS A 16 -6.44 6.95 0.91
C LYS A 16 -5.85 6.21 -0.32
N PRO A 17 -5.15 6.88 -1.25
CA PRO A 17 -4.44 6.22 -2.36
C PRO A 17 -3.37 5.19 -1.97
N GLN A 18 -2.64 5.40 -0.87
CA GLN A 18 -1.59 4.48 -0.39
C GLN A 18 -2.19 3.19 0.16
N VAL A 19 -3.27 3.28 0.94
CA VAL A 19 -4.00 2.10 1.44
C VAL A 19 -4.57 1.29 0.28
N LEU A 20 -5.09 1.97 -0.74
CA LEU A 20 -5.54 1.31 -1.97
C LEU A 20 -4.38 0.61 -2.70
N LEU A 21 -3.24 1.27 -2.83
CA LEU A 21 -2.05 0.68 -3.48
C LEU A 21 -1.55 -0.55 -2.71
N ASP A 22 -1.50 -0.49 -1.38
CA ASP A 22 -1.10 -1.62 -0.55
C ASP A 22 -2.08 -2.79 -0.68
N GLY A 23 -3.39 -2.51 -0.73
CA GLY A 23 -4.42 -3.51 -1.02
C GLY A 23 -4.28 -4.14 -2.41
N LEU A 24 -3.96 -3.34 -3.43
CA LEU A 24 -3.74 -3.83 -4.79
C LEU A 24 -2.47 -4.68 -4.90
N ILE A 25 -1.44 -4.42 -4.10
CA ILE A 25 -0.24 -5.27 -4.05
C ILE A 25 -0.59 -6.64 -3.45
N ILE A 26 -1.45 -6.68 -2.43
CA ILE A 26 -1.87 -7.94 -1.78
C ILE A 26 -2.81 -8.74 -2.67
N TYR A 27 -3.85 -8.10 -3.22
CA TYR A 27 -4.97 -8.79 -3.90
C TYR A 27 -4.97 -8.61 -5.43
N GLY A 28 -3.94 -7.98 -6.00
CA GLY A 28 -3.90 -7.59 -7.41
C GLY A 28 -3.98 -8.76 -8.39
N GLN A 29 -3.59 -9.97 -7.97
CA GLN A 29 -3.72 -11.17 -8.80
C GLN A 29 -5.18 -11.59 -9.03
N GLU A 30 -6.04 -11.41 -8.04
CA GLU A 30 -7.48 -11.72 -8.15
C GLU A 30 -8.21 -10.76 -9.10
N LEU A 31 -7.68 -9.54 -9.24
CA LEU A 31 -8.19 -8.50 -10.13
C LEU A 31 -7.61 -8.59 -11.55
N GLY A 32 -6.70 -9.54 -11.82
CA GLY A 32 -6.07 -9.72 -13.11
C GLY A 32 -5.43 -8.43 -13.65
N ASP A 33 -5.69 -8.11 -14.91
CA ASP A 33 -5.10 -6.93 -15.56
C ASP A 33 -5.64 -5.60 -15.04
N LEU A 34 -6.87 -5.57 -14.51
CA LEU A 34 -7.43 -4.38 -13.87
C LEU A 34 -6.61 -4.00 -12.64
N GLY A 35 -6.23 -4.98 -11.81
CA GLY A 35 -5.36 -4.77 -10.65
C GLY A 35 -4.03 -4.13 -11.03
N LYS A 36 -3.38 -4.67 -12.08
CA LYS A 36 -2.12 -4.13 -12.60
C LYS A 36 -2.25 -2.73 -13.18
N GLN A 37 -3.39 -2.40 -13.79
CA GLN A 37 -3.65 -1.07 -14.33
C GLN A 37 -3.85 -0.04 -13.22
N LEU A 38 -4.62 -0.38 -12.18
CA LEU A 38 -4.84 0.47 -11.01
C LEU A 38 -3.53 0.71 -10.24
N GLU A 39 -2.72 -0.34 -10.03
CA GLU A 39 -1.40 -0.20 -9.40
C GLU A 39 -0.51 0.78 -10.19
N ARG A 40 -0.43 0.61 -11.51
CA ARG A 40 0.32 1.50 -12.40
C ARG A 40 -0.18 2.94 -12.34
N LEU A 41 -1.50 3.15 -12.31
CA LEU A 41 -2.09 4.48 -12.22
C LEU A 41 -1.68 5.19 -10.92
N LEU A 42 -1.79 4.51 -9.78
CA LEU A 42 -1.41 5.06 -8.48
C LEU A 42 0.08 5.40 -8.42
N ARG A 43 0.95 4.49 -8.90
CA ARG A 43 2.40 4.75 -8.98
C ARG A 43 2.74 5.93 -9.89
N ARG A 44 2.09 6.06 -11.06
CA ARG A 44 2.26 7.22 -11.96
C ARG A 44 1.86 8.55 -11.32
N ARG A 45 0.90 8.53 -10.39
CA ARG A 45 0.49 9.69 -9.59
C ARG A 45 1.39 9.94 -8.37
N GLY A 46 2.49 9.19 -8.23
CA GLY A 46 3.45 9.36 -7.15
C GLY A 46 3.04 8.69 -5.84
N VAL A 47 2.00 7.86 -5.85
CA VAL A 47 1.61 7.06 -4.69
C VAL A 47 2.66 5.97 -4.49
N ARG A 48 3.24 5.92 -3.29
CA ARG A 48 4.21 4.90 -2.89
C ARG A 48 3.53 3.93 -1.92
N SER A 49 3.88 2.66 -2.02
CA SER A 49 3.41 1.65 -1.09
C SER A 49 4.12 1.83 0.25
N SER A 50 3.41 1.57 1.36
CA SER A 50 4.04 1.48 2.68
C SER A 50 4.96 0.26 2.81
N MET A 51 4.80 -0.73 1.92
CA MET A 51 5.59 -1.95 1.86
C MET A 51 6.86 -1.79 1.02
N ASP A 52 7.07 -0.63 0.40
CA ASP A 52 8.28 -0.37 -0.36
C ASP A 52 9.46 -0.19 0.61
N PRO A 53 10.51 -1.04 0.55
CA PRO A 53 11.64 -0.94 1.46
C PRO A 53 12.37 0.41 1.38
N ALA A 54 12.28 1.12 0.25
CA ALA A 54 12.83 2.47 0.11
C ALA A 54 12.01 3.54 0.87
N PHE A 55 10.76 3.25 1.23
CA PHE A 55 9.91 4.11 2.06
C PHE A 55 10.20 3.90 3.55
N VAL A 56 10.44 2.65 3.97
CA VAL A 56 10.76 2.28 5.35
C VAL A 56 12.06 2.95 5.82
N SER A 57 13.07 3.06 4.94
CA SER A 57 14.36 3.69 5.28
C SER A 57 14.33 5.20 5.48
N ARG A 58 13.22 5.91 5.16
CA ARG A 58 13.12 7.38 5.36
C ARG A 58 12.42 7.79 6.65
N TYR A 59 11.80 6.85 7.35
CA TYR A 59 10.99 7.12 8.55
C TYR A 59 11.43 6.30 9.77
N HIS A 60 12.60 5.65 9.69
CA HIS A 60 13.26 4.97 10.79
C HIS A 60 14.60 5.63 11.11
#